data_AF-A0A2R6E5N3-F1
#
_entry.id   AF-A0A2R6E5N3-F1
#
_cell.length_a   1.000
_cell.length_b   1.000
_cell.length_c   1.000
_cell.angle_alpha   90.00
_cell.angle_beta   90.00
_cell.angle_gamma   90.00
#
_symmetry.space_group_name_H-M   'P 1'
#
loop_
_entity.id
_entity.type
_entity.pdbx_description
1 polymer ?
#
loop_
_entity_poly.entity_id
_entity_poly.type
_entity_poly.pdbx_seq_one_letter_code
_entity_poly.pdbx_strand_id
1 'polypeptide(L)'
;MGNADLRDLAALSDVPFAELEGAVVAVDAHNWLYRYLTTTVKWTSDDVYTTSDGTEVANLVGVVQGLPKFFEHEIPPVFVFDGAVTDLKDDEVEKRREQRERAEAKLEEARERGDAVA
;
A
#
# COMPACT_ATOMS: atom_id res chain seq x y z
N MET A 1 6.19 -3.77 6.68
CA MET A 1 6.68 -4.62 5.58
C MET A 1 8.18 -4.38 5.43
N GLY A 2 9.00 -5.42 5.29
CA GLY A 2 10.47 -5.30 5.36
C GLY A 2 11.05 -5.53 6.77
N ASN A 3 12.34 -5.26 6.94
CA ASN A 3 13.06 -5.45 8.19
C ASN A 3 12.99 -4.16 9.04
N ALA A 4 11.92 -4.04 9.85
CA ALA A 4 11.67 -2.84 10.65
C ALA A 4 12.74 -2.59 11.72
N ASP A 5 13.36 -3.66 12.23
CA ASP A 5 14.41 -3.62 13.27
C ASP A 5 15.65 -2.84 12.83
N LEU A 6 15.86 -2.67 11.52
CA LEU A 6 16.92 -1.81 11.00
C LEU A 6 16.76 -0.34 11.42
N ARG A 7 15.55 0.12 11.76
CA ARG A 7 15.34 1.48 12.27
C ARG A 7 16.01 1.71 13.62
N ASP A 8 16.16 0.67 14.44
CA ASP A 8 16.81 0.77 15.75
C ASP A 8 18.33 0.91 15.64
N LEU A 9 18.89 0.52 14.49
CA LEU A 9 20.33 0.59 14.21
C LEU A 9 20.70 1.77 13.29
N ALA A 10 19.74 2.31 12.54
CA ALA A 10 20.00 3.37 11.59
C ALA A 10 20.22 4.73 12.27
N ALA A 11 21.23 5.47 11.81
CA ALA A 11 21.36 6.89 12.13
C ALA A 11 20.40 7.69 11.23
N LEU A 12 19.23 8.02 11.75
CA LEU A 12 18.19 8.76 11.04
C LEU A 12 18.29 10.26 11.34
N SER A 13 18.01 11.08 10.34
CA SER A 13 17.82 12.53 10.48
C SER A 13 16.51 12.93 9.82
N ASP A 14 15.82 13.89 10.42
CA ASP A 14 14.65 14.49 9.79
C ASP A 14 15.09 15.36 8.61
N VAL A 15 14.40 15.22 7.49
CA VAL A 15 14.62 16.01 6.28
C VAL A 15 13.29 16.66 5.90
N PRO A 16 13.19 18.00 5.90
CA PRO A 16 12.00 18.68 5.43
C PRO A 16 11.87 18.57 3.91
N PHE A 17 10.63 18.59 3.41
CA PHE A 17 10.37 18.50 1.97
C PHE A 17 11.02 19.64 1.16
N ALA A 18 11.17 20.82 1.74
CA ALA A 18 11.84 21.96 1.11
C ALA A 18 13.31 21.67 0.76
N GLU A 19 13.98 20.79 1.51
CA GLU A 19 15.36 20.38 1.19
C GLU A 19 15.43 19.38 0.03
N LEU A 20 14.30 18.84 -0.40
CA LEU A 20 14.17 17.90 -1.50
C LEU A 20 13.57 18.56 -2.76
N GLU A 21 13.34 19.87 -2.73
CA GLU A 21 12.77 20.62 -3.86
C GLU A 21 13.64 20.49 -5.11
N GLY A 22 12.99 20.17 -6.25
CA GLY A 22 13.67 19.89 -7.52
C GLY A 22 14.34 18.51 -7.61
N ALA A 23 14.31 17.70 -6.56
CA ALA A 23 14.79 16.32 -6.61
C ALA A 23 13.75 15.37 -7.21
N VAL A 24 14.21 14.32 -7.87
CA VAL A 24 13.36 13.19 -8.30
C VAL A 24 13.45 12.08 -7.25
N VAL A 25 12.31 11.58 -6.79
CA VAL A 25 12.25 10.53 -5.76
C VAL A 25 11.66 9.25 -6.34
N ALA A 26 12.37 8.14 -6.22
CA ALA A 26 11.82 6.82 -6.52
C ALA A 26 11.01 6.29 -5.32
N VAL A 27 9.77 5.92 -5.56
CA VAL A 27 8.83 5.44 -4.54
C VAL A 27 8.51 3.97 -4.81
N ASP A 28 8.72 3.11 -3.82
CA ASP A 28 8.24 1.72 -3.86
C ASP A 28 6.70 1.71 -3.87
N ALA A 29 6.13 1.30 -5.01
CA ALA A 29 4.69 1.31 -5.22
C ALA A 29 3.96 0.29 -4.35
N HIS A 30 4.55 -0.87 -4.09
CA HIS A 30 3.94 -1.90 -3.24
C HIS A 30 3.83 -1.40 -1.81
N ASN A 31 4.93 -0.85 -1.28
CA ASN A 31 4.96 -0.32 0.08
C ASN A 31 4.00 0.87 0.24
N TRP A 32 3.98 1.77 -0.76
CA TRP A 32 3.07 2.91 -0.81
C TRP A 32 1.61 2.46 -0.76
N LEU A 33 1.21 1.58 -1.68
CA LEU A 33 -0.16 1.05 -1.75
C LEU A 33 -0.55 0.36 -0.44
N TYR A 34 0.31 -0.49 0.11
CA TYR A 34 0.02 -1.18 1.36
C TYR A 34 -0.22 -0.20 2.53
N ARG A 35 0.62 0.83 2.66
CA ARG A 35 0.44 1.86 3.68
C ARG A 35 -0.95 2.49 3.56
N TYR A 36 -1.31 2.98 2.39
CA TYR A 36 -2.58 3.68 2.20
C TYR A 36 -3.79 2.74 2.27
N LEU A 37 -3.70 1.51 1.76
CA LEU A 37 -4.77 0.53 1.91
C LEU A 37 -5.01 0.19 3.38
N THR A 38 -3.96 -0.03 4.17
CA THR A 38 -4.11 -0.39 5.60
C THR A 38 -4.48 0.79 6.50
N THR A 39 -4.06 2.02 6.17
CA THR A 39 -4.35 3.20 7.00
C THR A 39 -5.58 3.98 6.54
N THR A 40 -5.94 3.97 5.26
CA THR A 40 -7.07 4.75 4.74
C THR A 40 -8.35 3.94 4.67
N VAL A 41 -8.30 2.69 4.18
CA VAL A 41 -9.50 1.86 3.95
C VAL A 41 -10.11 1.38 5.26
N LYS A 42 -9.28 1.14 6.29
CA LYS A 42 -9.75 0.64 7.59
C LYS A 42 -10.63 1.64 8.38
N TRP A 43 -10.69 2.91 7.96
CA TRP A 43 -11.34 3.99 8.72
C TRP A 43 -12.26 4.86 7.87
N THR A 44 -12.48 4.51 6.60
CA THR A 44 -13.29 5.30 5.66
C THR A 44 -14.42 4.44 5.12
N SER A 45 -15.63 5.02 4.97
CA SER A 45 -16.80 4.31 4.40
C SER A 45 -16.47 3.77 3.00
N ASP A 46 -16.88 2.53 2.71
CA ASP A 46 -16.72 1.88 1.40
C ASP A 46 -17.23 2.73 0.22
N ASP A 47 -18.25 3.57 0.45
CA ASP A 47 -18.82 4.48 -0.55
C ASP A 47 -17.81 5.49 -1.11
N VAL A 48 -16.77 5.84 -0.34
CA VAL A 48 -15.75 6.81 -0.78
C VAL A 48 -14.87 6.25 -1.88
N TYR A 49 -14.75 4.92 -1.96
CA TYR A 49 -13.88 4.23 -2.90
C TYR A 49 -14.65 3.30 -3.84
N THR A 50 -15.96 3.47 -3.95
CA THR A 50 -16.79 2.69 -4.87
C THR A 50 -17.35 3.62 -5.93
N THR A 51 -17.06 3.34 -7.19
CA THR A 51 -17.62 4.09 -8.32
C THR A 51 -19.13 3.87 -8.41
N SER A 52 -19.84 4.72 -9.17
CA SER A 52 -21.31 4.65 -9.28
C SER A 52 -21.84 3.34 -9.89
N ASP A 53 -20.98 2.56 -10.55
CA ASP A 53 -21.28 1.22 -11.08
C ASP A 53 -20.87 0.07 -10.14
N GLY A 54 -20.39 0.37 -8.93
CA GLY A 54 -20.05 -0.62 -7.90
C GLY A 54 -18.60 -1.11 -7.93
N THR A 55 -17.70 -0.49 -8.72
CA THR A 55 -16.29 -0.88 -8.78
C THR A 55 -15.50 -0.27 -7.63
N GLU A 56 -14.84 -1.10 -6.84
CA GLU A 56 -13.94 -0.65 -5.78
C GLU A 56 -12.61 -0.12 -6.36
N VAL A 57 -12.21 1.08 -5.99
CA VAL A 57 -11.02 1.81 -6.46
C VAL A 57 -10.16 2.32 -5.29
N ALA A 58 -10.20 1.62 -4.16
CA ALA A 58 -9.47 1.98 -2.94
C ALA A 58 -7.95 2.14 -3.17
N ASN A 59 -7.37 1.30 -4.03
CA ASN A 59 -5.97 1.40 -4.45
C ASN A 59 -5.68 2.74 -5.16
N LEU A 60 -6.56 3.18 -6.05
CA LEU A 60 -6.38 4.42 -6.81
C LEU A 60 -6.43 5.63 -5.87
N VAL A 61 -7.38 5.66 -4.94
CA VAL A 61 -7.47 6.78 -4.00
C VAL A 61 -6.28 6.78 -3.03
N GLY A 62 -5.83 5.61 -2.59
CA GLY A 62 -4.61 5.49 -1.80
C GLY A 62 -3.36 6.01 -2.50
N VAL A 63 -3.21 5.79 -3.82
CA VAL A 63 -2.09 6.37 -4.58
C VAL A 63 -2.16 7.89 -4.60
N VAL A 64 -3.33 8.44 -4.92
CA VAL A 64 -3.48 9.87 -5.21
C VAL A 64 -3.42 10.74 -3.96
N GLN A 65 -3.87 10.25 -2.80
CA GLN A 65 -3.93 11.04 -1.57
C GLN A 65 -2.59 11.60 -1.09
N GLY A 66 -1.47 10.89 -1.33
CA GLY A 66 -0.15 11.35 -0.89
C GLY A 66 0.58 12.22 -1.92
N LEU A 67 0.11 12.29 -3.16
CA LEU A 67 0.76 13.04 -4.24
C LEU A 67 0.80 14.56 -4.04
N PRO A 68 -0.23 15.23 -3.46
CA PRO A 68 -0.20 16.69 -3.31
C PRO A 68 1.05 17.21 -2.63
N LYS A 69 1.53 16.54 -1.56
CA LYS A 69 2.76 16.95 -0.85
C LYS A 69 4.00 16.90 -1.72
N PHE A 70 4.09 15.95 -2.64
CA PHE A 70 5.22 15.88 -3.57
C PHE A 70 5.19 17.08 -4.54
N PHE A 71 4.02 17.37 -5.10
CA PHE A 71 3.87 18.45 -6.09
C PHE A 71 3.91 19.86 -5.49
N GLU A 72 3.44 20.05 -4.26
CA GLU A 72 3.57 21.31 -3.50
C GLU A 72 5.04 21.72 -3.31
N HIS A 73 5.97 20.76 -3.36
CA HIS A 73 7.40 20.96 -3.21
C HIS A 73 8.19 20.67 -4.50
N GLU A 74 7.53 20.64 -5.65
CA GLU A 74 8.16 20.39 -6.96
C GLU A 74 9.01 19.11 -7.02
N ILE A 75 8.58 18.07 -6.29
CA ILE A 75 9.25 16.77 -6.21
C ILE A 75 8.51 15.78 -7.12
N PRO A 76 8.96 15.50 -8.35
CA PRO A 76 8.36 14.46 -9.18
C PRO A 76 8.61 13.05 -8.59
N PRO A 77 7.56 12.29 -8.20
CA PRO A 77 7.71 10.92 -7.76
C PRO A 77 7.75 9.96 -8.96
N VAL A 78 8.67 8.99 -8.92
CA VAL A 78 8.76 7.87 -9.86
C VAL A 78 8.36 6.60 -9.12
N PHE A 79 7.16 6.08 -9.41
CA PHE A 79 6.68 4.84 -8.79
C PHE A 79 7.34 3.63 -9.42
N VAL A 80 8.04 2.86 -8.60
CA VAL A 80 8.72 1.62 -8.97
C VAL A 80 7.84 0.46 -8.53
N PHE A 81 7.36 -0.29 -9.51
CA PHE A 81 6.60 -1.53 -9.28
C PHE A 81 7.56 -2.71 -9.36
N ASP A 82 7.35 -3.69 -8.49
CA ASP A 82 8.06 -4.95 -8.55
C ASP A 82 7.82 -5.62 -9.92
N GLY A 83 8.89 -6.17 -10.50
CA GLY A 83 8.80 -7.00 -11.69
C GLY A 83 8.25 -8.39 -11.39
N ALA A 84 8.16 -9.22 -12.44
CA ALA A 84 7.87 -10.64 -12.24
C ALA A 84 8.93 -11.28 -11.33
N VAL A 85 8.48 -12.06 -10.35
CA VAL A 85 9.37 -12.84 -9.49
C VAL A 85 10.11 -13.83 -10.39
N THR A 86 11.44 -13.76 -10.43
CA THR A 86 12.23 -14.79 -11.10
C THR A 86 12.02 -16.12 -10.38
N ASP A 87 11.93 -17.23 -11.12
CA ASP A 87 11.50 -18.58 -10.68
C ASP A 87 12.29 -19.20 -9.50
N LEU A 88 13.19 -18.45 -8.86
CA LEU A 88 13.99 -18.87 -7.70
C LEU A 88 13.25 -18.72 -6.35
N LYS A 89 11.91 -18.54 -6.35
CA LYS A 89 11.11 -18.32 -5.13
C LYS A 89 9.72 -19.00 -5.14
N ASP A 90 9.55 -20.08 -5.89
CA ASP A 90 8.25 -20.77 -5.99
C ASP A 90 7.67 -21.15 -4.62
N ASP A 91 8.50 -21.66 -3.70
CA ASP A 91 8.06 -22.04 -2.34
C ASP A 91 7.54 -20.85 -1.49
N GLU A 92 8.09 -19.64 -1.69
CA GLU A 92 7.67 -18.44 -0.95
C GLU A 92 6.40 -17.83 -1.57
N VAL A 93 6.27 -17.90 -2.90
CA VAL A 93 5.07 -17.50 -3.64
C VAL A 93 3.90 -18.40 -3.28
N GLU A 94 4.12 -19.71 -3.21
CA GLU A 94 3.10 -20.69 -2.84
C GLU A 94 2.60 -20.47 -1.40
N LYS A 95 3.51 -20.24 -0.44
CA LYS A 95 3.12 -19.86 0.93
C LYS A 95 2.32 -18.57 1.00
N ARG A 96 2.64 -17.55 0.19
CA ARG A 96 1.84 -16.31 0.14
C ARG A 96 0.48 -16.52 -0.52
N ARG A 97 0.40 -17.41 -1.51
CA ARG A 97 -0.85 -17.78 -2.17
C ARG A 97 -1.78 -18.50 -1.21
N GLU A 98 -1.28 -19.47 -0.45
CA GLU A 98 -2.03 -20.13 0.63
C GLU A 98 -2.51 -19.14 1.70
N GLN A 99 -1.69 -18.15 2.06
CA GLN A 99 -2.10 -17.12 3.02
C GLN A 99 -3.22 -16.23 2.49
N ARG A 100 -3.20 -15.89 1.19
CA ARG A 100 -4.29 -15.14 0.53
C ARG A 100 -5.57 -15.96 0.48
N GLU A 101 -5.51 -17.20 0.04
CA GLU A 101 -6.68 -18.09 -0.01
C GLU A 101 -7.29 -18.30 1.37
N ARG A 102 -6.47 -18.47 2.42
CA ARG A 102 -6.96 -18.56 3.80
C ARG A 102 -7.59 -17.26 4.29
N ALA A 103 -7.09 -16.10 3.84
CA ALA A 103 -7.66 -14.81 4.20
C ALA A 103 -9.00 -14.57 3.48
N GLU A 104 -9.09 -14.92 2.20
CA GLU A 104 -10.34 -14.86 1.41
C GLU A 104 -11.39 -15.80 1.99
N ALA A 105 -11.04 -17.05 2.29
CA ALA A 105 -11.97 -18.00 2.90
C ALA A 105 -12.49 -17.50 4.27
N LYS A 106 -11.62 -16.89 5.09
CA LYS A 106 -12.03 -16.27 6.36
C LYS A 106 -12.91 -15.04 6.18
N LEU A 107 -12.65 -14.25 5.14
CA LEU A 107 -13.46 -13.09 4.79
C LEU A 107 -14.86 -13.53 4.33
N GLU A 108 -14.94 -14.59 3.54
CA GLU A 108 -16.19 -15.19 3.07
C GLU A 108 -16.99 -15.78 4.23
N GLU A 109 -16.36 -16.56 5.12
CA GLU A 109 -17.00 -17.03 6.36
C GLU A 109 -17.50 -15.87 7.25
N ALA A 110 -16.75 -14.78 7.36
CA ALA A 110 -17.16 -13.61 8.13
C ALA A 110 -18.39 -12.92 7.50
N ARG A 111 -18.42 -12.81 6.17
CA ARG A 111 -19.57 -12.29 5.41
C ARG A 111 -20.80 -13.17 5.58
N GLU A 112 -20.65 -14.49 5.53
CA GLU A 112 -21.75 -15.45 5.73
C GLU A 112 -22.32 -15.42 7.15
N ARG A 113 -21.47 -15.16 8.16
CA ARG A 113 -21.90 -15.00 9.57
C ARG A 113 -22.52 -13.62 9.86
N GLY A 114 -22.54 -12.71 8.89
CA GLY A 114 -23.03 -11.35 9.10
C GLY A 114 -22.14 -10.50 10.00
N ASP A 115 -20.89 -10.92 10.23
CA ASP A 115 -19.88 -10.12 10.90
C ASP A 115 -19.37 -9.06 9.91
N ALA A 116 -20.13 -7.98 9.79
CA ALA A 116 -19.61 -6.75 9.18
C ALA A 116 -18.40 -6.32 10.02
N VAL A 117 -17.23 -6.29 9.38
CA VAL A 117 -15.94 -5.95 9.97
C VAL A 117 -16.07 -4.70 10.85
N ALA A 118 -15.72 -4.83 12.13
CA ALA A 118 -15.42 -3.70 13.03
C ALA A 118 -13.92 -3.41 13.04
#